data_AF-A0AAU8ICG7-F1
#
_entry.id   AF-A0AAU8ICG7-F1
#
_cell.length_a   1.000
_cell.length_b   1.000
_cell.length_c   1.000
_cell.angle_alpha   90.00
_cell.angle_beta   90.00
_cell.angle_gamma   90.00
#
_symmetry.space_group_name_H-M   'P 1'
#
loop_
_entity.id
_entity.type
_entity.pdbx_description
1 polymer ?
#
loop_
_entity_poly.entity_id
_entity_poly.type
_entity_poly.pdbx_seq_one_letter_code
_entity_poly.pdbx_strand_id
1 'polypeptide(L)'
;MTRRNKAYLSCFGTVQIYRRNPIVIAWWSAAFPGFGHMLLNMHLKGNILFLCEILINVFSRLNLAMMYTFTGAFEDAGLVLDPRWSIIYLPFYSFCIWDSYRSAVDMNKLTCLVDPEPVRMKVFDMNDFEICYLDKRIPWISAAWSLLFPGLGQLYARRTLTAFSLLLWTLVITYFSHDLQGLVLLMKGCVTESTQVVDMEWILFFPSLIFGSAFDAYTSTIASNRLFDKELDDYLKDNWSPDWRFLYKKGRMYP
;
A
#
# COMPACT_ATOMS: atom_id res chain seq x y z
N MET A 1 6.95 -33.65 6.91
CA MET A 1 6.50 -32.25 7.13
C MET A 1 6.66 -31.50 5.82
N THR A 2 5.57 -31.01 5.24
CA THR A 2 5.61 -30.18 4.03
C THR A 2 6.32 -28.87 4.35
N ARG A 3 7.38 -28.57 3.61
CA ARG A 3 8.21 -27.38 3.76
C ARG A 3 7.41 -26.11 3.45
N ARG A 4 7.46 -25.09 4.31
CA ARG A 4 6.66 -23.87 4.13
C ARG A 4 7.53 -22.79 3.48
N ASN A 5 7.14 -22.31 2.31
CA ASN A 5 7.89 -21.27 1.61
C ASN A 5 7.69 -19.91 2.30
N LYS A 6 8.80 -19.28 2.72
CA LYS A 6 8.79 -17.94 3.33
C LYS A 6 8.45 -16.82 2.36
N ALA A 7 8.90 -16.98 1.12
CA ALA A 7 8.66 -16.03 0.06
C ALA A 7 8.56 -16.75 -1.29
N TYR A 8 7.88 -16.11 -2.22
CA TYR A 8 7.70 -16.55 -3.59
C TYR A 8 7.92 -15.36 -4.53
N LEU A 9 8.80 -15.57 -5.51
CA LEU A 9 9.08 -14.60 -6.56
C LEU A 9 8.19 -14.90 -7.77
N SER A 10 7.51 -13.87 -8.28
CA SER A 10 6.66 -13.93 -9.46
C SER A 10 6.79 -12.66 -10.28
N CYS A 11 6.26 -12.65 -11.51
CA CYS A 11 6.15 -11.44 -12.33
C CYS A 11 5.24 -10.37 -11.71
N PHE A 12 4.33 -10.76 -10.81
CA PHE A 12 3.47 -9.81 -10.10
C PHE A 12 4.17 -9.18 -8.87
N GLY A 13 5.39 -9.61 -8.61
CA GLY A 13 6.25 -9.17 -7.51
C GLY A 13 6.60 -10.28 -6.55
N THR A 14 7.30 -9.89 -5.47
CA THR A 14 7.70 -10.79 -4.39
C THR A 14 6.63 -10.83 -3.31
N VAL A 15 5.99 -11.99 -3.14
CA VAL A 15 5.08 -12.24 -2.03
C VAL A 15 5.88 -12.87 -0.89
N GLN A 16 5.85 -12.25 0.28
CA GLN A 16 6.56 -12.75 1.46
C GLN A 16 5.72 -12.62 2.72
N ILE A 17 5.99 -13.53 3.66
CA ILE A 17 5.41 -13.51 5.00
C ILE A 17 6.46 -12.93 5.95
N TYR A 18 6.09 -11.84 6.60
CA TYR A 18 6.90 -11.21 7.63
C TYR A 18 5.99 -10.59 8.69
N ARG A 19 6.56 -10.41 9.89
CA ARG A 19 5.84 -9.91 11.06
C ARG A 19 5.46 -8.44 10.89
N ARG A 20 4.19 -8.12 11.11
CA ARG A 20 3.63 -6.76 11.03
C ARG A 20 2.92 -6.41 12.33
N ASN A 21 2.86 -5.14 12.70
CA ASN A 21 2.07 -4.71 13.85
C ASN A 21 0.57 -4.71 13.46
N PRO A 22 -0.30 -5.54 14.07
CA PRO A 22 -1.72 -5.60 13.71
C PRO A 22 -2.46 -4.27 13.88
N ILE A 23 -2.05 -3.44 14.84
CA ILE A 23 -2.66 -2.13 15.09
C ILE A 23 -2.38 -1.18 13.92
N VAL A 24 -1.16 -1.20 13.37
CA VAL A 24 -0.80 -0.38 12.21
C VAL A 24 -1.61 -0.81 10.98
N ILE A 25 -1.82 -2.11 10.81
CA ILE A 25 -2.65 -2.64 9.70
C ILE A 25 -4.11 -2.20 9.86
N ALA A 26 -4.66 -2.29 11.07
CA ALA A 26 -6.02 -1.84 11.37
C ALA A 26 -6.18 -0.33 11.14
N TRP A 27 -5.18 0.46 11.54
CA TRP A 27 -5.16 1.90 11.35
C TRP A 27 -5.19 2.27 9.87
N TRP A 28 -4.42 1.59 9.02
CA TRP A 28 -4.46 1.83 7.58
C TRP A 28 -5.79 1.41 6.94
N SER A 29 -6.44 0.35 7.45
CA SER A 29 -7.83 0.03 7.05
C SER A 29 -8.85 1.04 7.54
N ALA A 30 -8.60 1.74 8.65
CA ALA A 30 -9.43 2.84 9.11
C ALA A 30 -9.23 4.10 8.26
N ALA A 31 -7.99 4.39 7.87
CA ALA A 31 -7.68 5.53 7.01
C ALA A 31 -8.22 5.35 5.59
N PHE A 32 -8.19 4.12 5.06
CA PHE A 32 -8.82 3.80 3.79
C PHE A 32 -9.19 2.31 3.74
N PRO A 33 -10.48 1.94 3.86
CA PRO A 33 -10.90 0.56 3.84
C PRO A 33 -10.37 -0.24 2.64
N GLY A 34 -9.77 -1.40 2.92
CA GLY A 34 -9.05 -2.22 1.95
C GLY A 34 -7.53 -2.04 1.93
N PHE A 35 -7.01 -0.90 2.42
CA PHE A 35 -5.57 -0.65 2.41
C PHE A 35 -4.79 -1.58 3.35
N GLY A 36 -5.32 -1.87 4.55
CA GLY A 36 -4.68 -2.81 5.47
C GLY A 36 -4.58 -4.24 4.90
N HIS A 37 -5.57 -4.69 4.14
CA HIS A 37 -5.50 -5.97 3.42
C HIS A 37 -4.41 -5.98 2.35
N MET A 38 -4.25 -4.87 1.64
CA MET A 38 -3.21 -4.71 0.63
C MET A 38 -1.80 -4.73 1.26
N LEU A 39 -1.62 -4.11 2.42
CA LEU A 39 -0.39 -4.19 3.22
C LEU A 39 -0.05 -5.63 3.64
N LEU A 40 -1.06 -6.49 3.79
CA LEU A 40 -0.91 -7.92 4.08
C LEU A 40 -0.66 -8.79 2.85
N ASN A 41 -0.45 -8.22 1.66
CA ASN A 41 -0.40 -8.92 0.37
C ASN A 41 -1.72 -9.63 -0.02
N MET A 42 -2.85 -9.28 0.60
CA MET A 42 -4.17 -9.79 0.23
C MET A 42 -4.78 -8.91 -0.88
N HIS A 43 -4.10 -8.83 -2.03
CA HIS A 43 -4.40 -7.86 -3.09
C HIS A 43 -5.85 -7.91 -3.57
N LEU A 44 -6.39 -9.10 -3.84
CA LEU A 44 -7.77 -9.24 -4.33
C LEU A 44 -8.79 -8.69 -3.32
N LYS A 45 -8.66 -9.10 -2.05
CA LYS A 45 -9.55 -8.65 -0.97
C LYS A 45 -9.41 -7.15 -0.75
N GLY A 46 -8.18 -6.64 -0.73
CA GLY A 46 -7.91 -5.21 -0.60
C GLY A 46 -8.56 -4.39 -1.72
N ASN A 47 -8.41 -4.81 -2.98
CA ASN A 47 -8.99 -4.11 -4.12
C ASN A 47 -10.53 -4.08 -4.09
N ILE A 48 -11.18 -5.18 -3.73
CA ILE A 48 -12.64 -5.23 -3.60
C ILE A 48 -13.12 -4.25 -2.54
N LEU A 49 -12.48 -4.24 -1.36
CA LEU A 49 -12.85 -3.34 -0.28
C LEU A 49 -12.57 -1.88 -0.64
N PHE A 50 -11.48 -1.60 -1.35
CA PHE A 50 -11.15 -0.26 -1.83
C PHE A 50 -12.19 0.28 -2.82
N LEU A 51 -12.65 -0.57 -3.74
CA LEU A 51 -13.74 -0.23 -4.66
C LEU A 51 -15.05 0.05 -3.89
N CYS A 52 -15.42 -0.83 -2.96
CA CYS A 52 -16.61 -0.64 -2.14
C CYS A 52 -16.55 0.65 -1.32
N GLU A 53 -15.39 0.98 -0.76
CA GLU A 53 -15.18 2.22 -0.02
C GLU A 53 -15.49 3.44 -0.87
N ILE A 54 -14.89 3.53 -2.05
CA ILE A 54 -15.10 4.68 -2.95
C ILE A 54 -16.57 4.76 -3.36
N LEU A 55 -17.19 3.64 -3.71
CA LEU A 55 -18.61 3.62 -4.09
C LEU A 55 -19.52 4.06 -2.95
N ILE A 56 -19.38 3.46 -1.76
CA ILE A 56 -20.23 3.79 -0.62
C ILE A 56 -20.00 5.25 -0.20
N ASN A 57 -18.76 5.72 -0.16
CA ASN A 57 -18.43 7.09 0.23
C ASN A 57 -19.02 8.12 -0.76
N VAL A 58 -18.88 7.90 -2.08
CA VAL A 58 -19.45 8.78 -3.12
C VAL A 58 -20.98 8.76 -3.09
N PHE A 59 -21.62 7.60 -2.95
CA PHE A 59 -23.08 7.55 -2.88
C PHE A 59 -23.66 8.09 -1.57
N SER A 60 -22.89 8.03 -0.47
CA SER A 60 -23.29 8.64 0.81
C SER A 60 -22.95 10.12 0.90
N ARG A 61 -22.09 10.64 0.00
CA ARG A 61 -21.49 11.98 0.08
C ARG A 61 -20.73 12.21 1.38
N LEU A 62 -20.10 11.14 1.89
CA LEU A 62 -19.50 11.12 3.22
C LEU A 62 -18.29 12.04 3.32
N ASN A 63 -17.42 12.07 2.31
CA ASN A 63 -16.30 13.04 2.25
C ASN A 63 -16.78 14.49 2.23
N LEU A 64 -17.86 14.79 1.50
CA LEU A 64 -18.40 16.14 1.45
C LEU A 64 -19.04 16.54 2.79
N ALA A 65 -19.78 15.64 3.43
CA ALA A 65 -20.31 15.85 4.77
C ALA A 65 -19.19 16.04 5.82
N MET A 66 -18.08 15.31 5.71
CA MET A 66 -16.90 15.51 6.54
C MET A 66 -16.29 16.90 6.34
N MET A 67 -16.18 17.37 5.10
CA MET A 67 -15.68 18.72 4.79
C MET A 67 -16.53 19.78 5.52
N TYR A 68 -17.86 19.74 5.37
CA TYR A 68 -18.76 20.65 6.07
C TYR A 68 -18.63 20.57 7.60
N THR A 69 -18.48 19.35 8.13
CA THR A 69 -18.28 19.12 9.57
C THR A 69 -16.99 19.78 10.07
N PHE A 70 -15.89 19.66 9.32
CA PHE A 70 -14.60 20.27 9.69
C PHE A 70 -14.58 21.79 9.56
N THR A 71 -15.43 22.38 8.72
CA THR A 71 -15.60 23.83 8.63
C THR A 71 -16.66 24.38 9.60
N GLY A 72 -17.28 23.53 10.43
CA GLY A 72 -18.30 23.93 11.41
C GLY A 72 -19.72 24.08 10.85
N ALA A 73 -19.94 23.72 9.59
CA ALA A 73 -21.24 23.76 8.90
C ALA A 73 -22.02 22.46 9.13
N PHE A 74 -22.38 22.16 10.38
CA PHE A 74 -23.00 20.88 10.75
C PHE A 74 -24.39 20.67 10.12
N GLU A 75 -25.16 21.74 9.91
CA GLU A 75 -26.47 21.67 9.25
C GLU A 75 -26.33 21.21 7.80
N ASP A 76 -25.41 21.82 7.05
CA ASP A 76 -25.12 21.46 5.66
C ASP A 76 -24.60 20.02 5.55
N ALA A 77 -23.75 19.59 6.49
CA ALA A 77 -23.28 18.20 6.57
C ALA A 77 -24.43 17.20 6.68
N GLY A 78 -25.42 17.49 7.53
CA GLY A 78 -26.60 16.65 7.71
C GLY A 78 -27.54 16.63 6.51
N LEU A 79 -27.64 17.73 5.75
CA LEU A 79 -28.47 17.83 4.55
C LEU A 79 -27.87 17.11 3.35
N VAL A 80 -26.55 17.09 3.25
CA VAL A 80 -25.81 16.54 2.10
C VAL A 80 -25.63 15.03 2.22
N LEU A 81 -25.48 14.51 3.44
CA LEU A 81 -25.23 13.10 3.70
C LEU A 81 -26.47 12.25 3.34
N ASP A 82 -26.29 11.22 2.50
CA ASP A 82 -27.36 10.24 2.23
C ASP A 82 -27.40 9.19 3.37
N PRO A 83 -28.50 9.12 4.15
CA PRO A 83 -28.56 8.20 5.30
C PRO A 83 -28.56 6.73 4.91
N ARG A 84 -29.08 6.37 3.72
CA ARG A 84 -29.23 4.98 3.28
C ARG A 84 -27.87 4.34 3.07
N TRP A 85 -26.98 5.05 2.38
CA TRP A 85 -25.60 4.62 2.15
C TRP A 85 -24.75 4.75 3.41
N SER A 86 -24.98 5.79 4.22
CA SER A 86 -24.23 6.01 5.47
C SER A 86 -24.45 4.91 6.50
N ILE A 87 -25.67 4.36 6.60
CA ILE A 87 -25.94 3.22 7.49
C ILE A 87 -25.20 1.96 7.03
N ILE A 88 -25.04 1.75 5.72
CA ILE A 88 -24.25 0.64 5.16
C ILE A 88 -22.75 0.82 5.44
N TYR A 89 -22.27 2.06 5.42
CA TYR A 89 -20.87 2.39 5.69
C TYR A 89 -20.42 1.94 7.09
N LEU A 90 -21.24 2.11 8.12
CA LEU A 90 -20.88 1.76 9.52
C LEU A 90 -20.42 0.30 9.72
N PRO A 91 -21.21 -0.73 9.37
CA PRO A 91 -20.78 -2.13 9.48
C PRO A 91 -19.67 -2.47 8.49
N PHE A 92 -19.69 -1.89 7.27
CA PHE A 92 -18.63 -2.10 6.27
C PHE A 92 -17.27 -1.62 6.77
N TYR A 93 -17.20 -0.39 7.27
CA TYR A 93 -16.02 0.23 7.85
C TYR A 93 -15.48 -0.57 9.04
N SER A 94 -16.38 -0.93 9.97
CA SER A 94 -16.02 -1.74 11.15
C SER A 94 -15.47 -3.11 10.76
N PHE A 95 -16.08 -3.76 9.75
CA PHE A 95 -15.62 -5.04 9.22
C PHE A 95 -14.21 -4.93 8.64
N CYS A 96 -13.93 -3.91 7.83
CA CYS A 96 -12.61 -3.72 7.21
C CYS A 96 -11.49 -3.60 8.25
N ILE A 97 -11.71 -2.83 9.31
CA ILE A 97 -10.76 -2.65 10.41
C ILE A 97 -10.55 -3.98 11.16
N TRP A 98 -11.65 -4.59 11.62
CA TRP A 98 -11.58 -5.84 12.40
C TRP A 98 -10.93 -6.99 11.62
N ASP A 99 -11.34 -7.19 10.37
CA ASP A 99 -10.87 -8.30 9.54
C ASP A 99 -9.39 -8.15 9.19
N SER A 100 -8.94 -6.93 8.87
CA SER A 100 -7.52 -6.67 8.59
C SER A 100 -6.65 -6.87 9.85
N TYR A 101 -7.14 -6.44 11.03
CA TYR A 101 -6.46 -6.68 12.30
C TYR A 101 -6.31 -8.18 12.59
N ARG A 102 -7.41 -8.93 12.53
CA ARG A 102 -7.42 -10.38 12.76
C ARG A 102 -6.50 -11.08 11.76
N SER A 103 -6.57 -10.72 10.48
CA SER A 103 -5.72 -11.28 9.43
C SER A 103 -4.23 -11.05 9.72
N ALA A 104 -3.87 -9.86 10.20
CA ALA A 104 -2.48 -9.56 10.60
C ALA A 104 -2.02 -10.43 11.78
N VAL A 105 -2.87 -10.64 12.78
CA VAL A 105 -2.59 -11.54 13.92
C VAL A 105 -2.36 -12.98 13.43
N ASP A 106 -3.22 -13.49 12.55
CA ASP A 106 -3.11 -14.86 12.05
C ASP A 106 -1.87 -15.06 11.16
N MET A 107 -1.54 -14.08 10.30
CA MET A 107 -0.30 -14.10 9.52
C MET A 107 0.96 -14.03 10.39
N ASN A 108 0.93 -13.29 11.50
CA ASN A 108 2.05 -13.25 12.44
C ASN A 108 2.29 -14.62 13.10
N LYS A 109 1.24 -15.38 13.44
CA LYS A 109 1.38 -16.75 13.94
C LYS A 109 2.04 -17.65 12.91
N LEU A 110 1.66 -17.52 11.63
CA LEU A 110 2.31 -18.25 10.53
C LEU A 110 3.78 -17.85 10.38
N THR A 111 4.09 -16.56 10.53
CA THR A 111 5.46 -16.04 10.46
C THR A 111 6.37 -16.72 11.49
N CYS A 112 5.90 -16.89 12.73
CA CYS A 112 6.65 -17.58 13.79
C CYS A 112 7.03 -19.02 13.43
N LEU A 113 6.23 -19.69 12.60
CA LEU A 113 6.49 -21.07 12.17
C LEU A 113 7.47 -21.14 10.99
N VAL A 114 7.57 -20.07 10.20
CA VAL A 114 8.38 -20.02 8.96
C VAL A 114 9.72 -19.31 9.17
N ASP A 115 9.80 -18.39 10.12
CA ASP A 115 11.02 -17.62 10.42
C ASP A 115 12.26 -18.48 10.75
N PRO A 116 12.16 -19.60 11.49
CA PRO A 116 13.29 -20.47 11.77
C PRO A 116 13.84 -21.21 10.55
N GLU A 117 13.03 -21.38 9.49
CA GLU A 117 13.46 -22.10 8.29
C GLU A 117 14.42 -21.23 7.44
N PRO A 118 15.45 -21.84 6.83
CA PRO A 118 16.33 -21.15 5.89
C PRO A 118 15.54 -20.77 4.63
N VAL A 119 15.81 -19.58 4.11
CA VAL A 119 15.14 -19.08 2.90
C VAL A 119 15.67 -19.87 1.71
N ARG A 120 14.81 -20.70 1.09
CA ARG A 120 15.12 -21.36 -0.18
C ARG A 120 14.06 -20.98 -1.19
N MET A 121 14.36 -19.96 -1.98
CA MET A 121 13.53 -19.46 -3.08
C MET A 121 14.40 -19.22 -4.31
N LYS A 122 13.78 -19.10 -5.49
CA LYS A 122 14.50 -18.62 -6.68
C LYS A 122 14.75 -17.12 -6.53
N VAL A 123 16.03 -16.71 -6.59
CA VAL A 123 16.46 -15.31 -6.57
C VAL A 123 16.32 -14.65 -7.95
N PHE A 124 16.36 -15.47 -9.00
CA PHE A 124 16.29 -15.07 -10.40
C PHE A 124 15.40 -16.04 -11.17
N ASP A 125 14.43 -15.54 -11.92
CA ASP A 125 13.52 -16.32 -12.76
C ASP A 125 13.14 -15.49 -13.99
N MET A 126 13.30 -16.05 -15.19
CA MET A 126 12.90 -15.39 -16.43
C MET A 126 11.62 -16.05 -16.92
N ASN A 127 10.57 -15.25 -17.06
CA ASN A 127 9.30 -15.66 -17.67
C ASN A 127 9.01 -14.77 -18.89
N ASP A 128 8.07 -15.18 -19.74
CA ASP A 128 7.73 -14.47 -20.99
C ASP A 128 7.31 -13.00 -20.76
N PHE A 129 6.83 -12.68 -19.56
CA PHE A 129 6.37 -11.34 -19.20
C PHE A 129 7.45 -10.46 -18.57
N GLU A 130 8.34 -11.02 -17.73
CA GLU A 130 9.30 -10.22 -16.95
C GLU A 130 10.51 -11.05 -16.48
N ILE A 131 11.67 -10.39 -16.42
CA ILE A 131 12.88 -10.90 -15.77
C ILE A 131 12.77 -10.63 -14.27
N CYS A 132 12.32 -11.61 -13.49
CA CYS A 132 12.11 -11.49 -12.05
C CYS A 132 13.43 -11.71 -11.30
N TYR A 133 13.80 -10.76 -10.44
CA TYR A 133 14.97 -10.92 -9.58
C TYR A 133 14.80 -10.21 -8.24
N LEU A 134 15.40 -10.77 -7.19
CA LEU A 134 15.45 -10.16 -5.87
C LEU A 134 16.64 -9.18 -5.80
N ASP A 135 16.37 -7.94 -5.42
CA ASP A 135 17.37 -6.88 -5.32
C ASP A 135 17.21 -6.03 -4.07
N LYS A 136 18.23 -5.19 -3.83
CA LYS A 136 18.19 -4.15 -2.81
C LYS A 136 17.85 -2.80 -3.41
N ARG A 137 17.00 -2.07 -2.70
CA ARG A 137 16.50 -0.76 -3.13
C ARG A 137 16.47 0.22 -1.98
N ILE A 138 16.54 1.52 -2.28
CA ILE A 138 16.57 2.56 -1.25
C ILE A 138 15.13 2.85 -0.81
N PRO A 139 14.75 2.60 0.48
CA PRO A 139 13.35 2.72 0.91
C PRO A 139 12.78 4.13 0.80
N TRP A 140 13.60 5.16 1.08
CA TRP A 140 13.17 6.55 1.01
C TRP A 140 12.86 7.00 -0.42
N ILE A 141 13.58 6.50 -1.42
CA ILE A 141 13.29 6.78 -2.83
C ILE A 141 11.95 6.15 -3.23
N SER A 142 11.69 4.92 -2.77
CA SER A 142 10.39 4.26 -2.95
C SER A 142 9.24 5.09 -2.37
N ALA A 143 9.39 5.56 -1.13
CA ALA A 143 8.40 6.41 -0.47
C ALA A 143 8.20 7.74 -1.21
N ALA A 144 9.28 8.39 -1.63
CA ALA A 144 9.23 9.68 -2.34
C ALA A 144 8.45 9.58 -3.66
N TRP A 145 8.67 8.51 -4.44
CA TRP A 145 7.91 8.29 -5.67
C TRP A 145 6.42 8.09 -5.42
N SER A 146 6.03 7.37 -4.37
CA SER A 146 4.62 7.21 -4.01
C SER A 146 4.00 8.48 -3.40
N LEU A 147 4.79 9.34 -2.75
CA LEU A 147 4.32 10.66 -2.30
C LEU A 147 4.01 11.59 -3.49
N LEU A 148 4.81 11.54 -4.55
CA LEU A 148 4.59 12.34 -5.76
C LEU A 148 3.42 11.80 -6.59
N PHE A 149 3.35 10.48 -6.77
CA PHE A 149 2.29 9.85 -7.53
C PHE A 149 2.05 8.42 -6.99
N PRO A 150 0.96 8.20 -6.22
CA PRO A 150 0.70 6.92 -5.57
C PRO A 150 0.74 5.74 -6.55
N GLY A 151 1.55 4.74 -6.24
CA GLY A 151 1.78 3.56 -7.08
C GLY A 151 3.15 3.52 -7.78
N LEU A 152 3.81 4.66 -7.99
CA LEU A 152 5.17 4.67 -8.59
C LEU A 152 6.22 4.04 -7.66
N GLY A 153 6.14 4.27 -6.35
CA GLY A 153 7.04 3.61 -5.39
C GLY A 153 6.84 2.10 -5.34
N GLN A 154 5.61 1.62 -5.52
CA GLN A 154 5.32 0.20 -5.64
C GLN A 154 5.88 -0.41 -6.93
N LEU A 155 5.87 0.32 -8.05
CA LEU A 155 6.58 -0.09 -9.27
C LEU A 155 8.08 -0.16 -9.03
N TYR A 156 8.64 0.85 -8.37
CA TYR A 156 10.04 0.84 -7.96
C TYR A 156 10.34 -0.36 -7.04
N ALA A 157 9.45 -0.72 -6.12
CA ALA A 157 9.59 -1.92 -5.27
C ALA A 157 9.20 -3.24 -5.97
N ARG A 158 8.92 -3.21 -7.28
CA ARG A 158 8.49 -4.35 -8.11
C ARG A 158 7.25 -5.08 -7.60
N ARG A 159 6.32 -4.36 -6.98
CA ARG A 159 5.00 -4.86 -6.57
C ARG A 159 3.96 -4.43 -7.60
N THR A 160 4.06 -4.98 -8.80
CA THR A 160 3.34 -4.53 -10.00
C THR A 160 1.82 -4.55 -9.82
N LEU A 161 1.26 -5.58 -9.18
CA LEU A 161 -0.19 -5.66 -8.95
C LEU A 161 -0.72 -4.56 -8.01
N THR A 162 0.05 -4.23 -6.96
CA THR A 162 -0.30 -3.15 -6.02
C THR A 162 -0.14 -1.79 -6.68
N ALA A 163 0.94 -1.62 -7.43
CA ALA A 163 1.18 -0.42 -8.19
C ALA A 163 0.06 -0.13 -9.18
N PHE A 164 -0.35 -1.12 -9.97
CA PHE A 164 -1.43 -0.95 -10.94
C PHE A 164 -2.73 -0.48 -10.29
N SER A 165 -3.12 -1.13 -9.18
CA SER A 165 -4.30 -0.73 -8.41
C SER A 165 -4.22 0.72 -7.93
N LEU A 166 -3.10 1.12 -7.31
CA LEU A 166 -2.92 2.47 -6.78
C LEU A 166 -2.86 3.53 -7.88
N LEU A 167 -2.19 3.22 -9.01
CA LEU A 167 -2.14 4.11 -10.17
C LEU A 167 -3.53 4.30 -10.77
N LEU A 168 -4.30 3.21 -10.92
CA LEU A 168 -5.68 3.27 -11.42
C LEU A 168 -6.53 4.20 -10.54
N TRP A 169 -6.50 4.00 -9.22
CA TRP A 169 -7.29 4.83 -8.32
C TRP A 169 -6.81 6.27 -8.24
N THR A 170 -5.50 6.50 -8.30
CA THR A 170 -4.93 7.85 -8.41
C THR A 170 -5.49 8.55 -9.63
N LEU A 171 -5.48 7.90 -10.80
CA LEU A 171 -6.01 8.47 -12.04
C LEU A 171 -7.51 8.76 -11.95
N VAL A 172 -8.29 7.83 -11.39
CA VAL A 172 -9.73 8.01 -11.19
C VAL A 172 -10.00 9.23 -10.29
N ILE A 173 -9.35 9.31 -9.14
CA ILE A 173 -9.55 10.39 -8.17
C ILE A 173 -9.07 11.73 -8.76
N THR A 174 -7.92 11.77 -9.41
CA THR A 174 -7.37 12.96 -10.09
C THR A 174 -8.35 13.46 -11.17
N TYR A 175 -8.92 12.54 -11.95
CA TYR A 175 -9.88 12.89 -13.00
C TYR A 175 -11.15 13.52 -12.44
N PHE A 176 -11.78 12.91 -11.43
CA PHE A 176 -13.04 13.42 -10.87
C PHE A 176 -12.86 14.63 -9.95
N SER A 177 -11.72 14.74 -9.26
CA SER A 177 -11.43 15.87 -8.37
C SER A 177 -11.12 17.19 -9.09
N HIS A 178 -10.74 17.14 -10.37
CA HIS A 178 -10.25 18.29 -11.13
C HIS A 178 -9.07 19.02 -10.44
N ASP A 179 -8.32 18.30 -9.60
CA ASP A 179 -7.21 18.82 -8.79
C ASP A 179 -6.09 19.43 -9.65
N LEU A 180 -5.72 18.76 -10.75
CA LEU A 180 -4.70 19.27 -11.68
C LEU A 180 -5.16 20.53 -12.41
N GLN A 181 -6.45 20.63 -12.74
CA GLN A 181 -6.99 21.86 -13.33
C GLN A 181 -6.95 23.01 -12.32
N GLY A 182 -7.33 22.73 -11.08
CA GLY A 182 -7.17 23.66 -9.95
C GLY A 182 -5.72 24.11 -9.81
N LEU A 183 -4.77 23.17 -9.81
CA LEU A 183 -3.34 23.46 -9.68
C LEU A 183 -2.83 24.38 -10.81
N VAL A 184 -3.26 24.16 -12.06
CA VAL A 184 -2.89 25.03 -13.18
C VAL A 184 -3.45 26.44 -13.00
N LEU A 185 -4.69 26.60 -12.54
CA LEU A 185 -5.28 27.90 -12.25
C LEU A 185 -4.60 28.59 -11.06
N LEU A 186 -4.24 27.83 -10.03
CA LEU A 186 -3.46 28.30 -8.89
C LEU A 186 -2.09 28.83 -9.32
N MET A 187 -1.37 28.10 -10.19
CA MET A 187 -0.08 28.53 -10.74
C MET A 187 -0.19 29.80 -11.59
N LYS A 188 -1.36 30.06 -12.21
CA LYS A 188 -1.66 31.30 -12.93
C LYS A 188 -2.05 32.47 -12.02
N GLY A 189 -2.22 32.24 -10.72
CA GLY A 189 -2.64 33.24 -9.75
C GLY A 189 -4.16 33.39 -9.59
N CYS A 190 -4.97 32.60 -10.29
CA CYS A 190 -6.43 32.64 -10.21
C CYS A 190 -6.97 31.77 -9.05
N VAL A 191 -6.75 32.23 -7.82
CA VAL A 191 -7.07 31.45 -6.60
C VAL A 191 -8.57 31.16 -6.46
N THR A 192 -9.43 32.14 -6.74
CA THR A 192 -10.89 32.00 -6.61
C THR A 192 -11.44 30.96 -7.58
N GLU A 193 -11.01 31.01 -8.84
CA GLU A 193 -11.39 30.05 -9.88
C GLU A 193 -10.86 28.66 -9.54
N SER A 194 -9.62 28.56 -9.05
CA SER A 194 -9.02 27.29 -8.61
C SER A 194 -9.87 26.61 -7.53
N THR A 195 -10.37 27.35 -6.54
CA THR A 195 -11.18 26.77 -5.45
C THR A 195 -12.56 26.32 -5.89
N GLN A 196 -13.11 26.91 -6.96
CA GLN A 196 -14.46 26.59 -7.45
C GLN A 196 -14.48 25.37 -8.38
N VAL A 197 -13.37 25.12 -9.09
CA VAL A 197 -13.26 24.00 -10.05
C VAL A 197 -13.06 22.66 -9.35
N VAL A 198 -12.48 22.68 -8.15
CA VAL A 198 -12.05 21.48 -7.44
C VAL A 198 -13.21 20.83 -6.69
N ASP A 199 -13.35 19.52 -6.86
CA ASP A 199 -14.33 18.72 -6.11
C ASP A 199 -13.72 18.16 -4.82
N MET A 200 -14.17 18.71 -3.69
CA MET A 200 -13.70 18.31 -2.36
C MET A 200 -14.06 16.87 -2.00
N GLU A 201 -15.17 16.33 -2.49
CA GLU A 201 -15.58 14.97 -2.21
C GLU A 201 -14.52 13.97 -2.67
N TRP A 202 -13.95 14.21 -3.86
CA TRP A 202 -12.89 13.39 -4.42
C TRP A 202 -11.51 13.71 -3.85
N ILE A 203 -11.22 15.00 -3.59
CA ILE A 203 -9.93 15.38 -3.01
C ILE A 203 -9.67 14.72 -1.65
N LEU A 204 -10.71 14.55 -0.83
CA LEU A 204 -10.56 13.98 0.51
C LEU A 204 -10.09 12.52 0.52
N PHE A 205 -10.06 11.81 -0.62
CA PHE A 205 -9.41 10.50 -0.73
C PHE A 205 -7.87 10.58 -0.83
N PHE A 206 -7.30 11.71 -1.26
CA PHE A 206 -5.86 11.82 -1.50
C PHE A 206 -4.99 11.64 -0.25
N PRO A 207 -5.31 12.23 0.93
CA PRO A 207 -4.44 12.08 2.09
C PRO A 207 -4.18 10.62 2.45
N SER A 208 -5.24 9.80 2.52
CA SER A 208 -5.10 8.38 2.87
C SER A 208 -4.42 7.58 1.75
N LEU A 209 -4.70 7.89 0.47
CA LEU A 209 -4.04 7.27 -0.67
C LEU A 209 -2.54 7.59 -0.76
N ILE A 210 -2.16 8.85 -0.62
CA ILE A 210 -0.78 9.34 -0.73
C ILE A 210 0.05 8.82 0.45
N PHE A 211 -0.38 9.07 1.69
CA PHE A 211 0.37 8.62 2.86
C PHE A 211 0.38 7.10 2.96
N GLY A 212 -0.72 6.44 2.61
CA GLY A 212 -0.81 4.98 2.59
C GLY A 212 0.15 4.37 1.59
N SER A 213 0.10 4.84 0.34
CA SER A 213 0.99 4.33 -0.71
C SER A 213 2.47 4.58 -0.39
N ALA A 214 2.82 5.74 0.19
CA ALA A 214 4.18 6.03 0.62
C ALA A 214 4.64 5.10 1.74
N PHE A 215 3.78 4.85 2.73
CA PHE A 215 4.07 3.92 3.82
C PHE A 215 4.22 2.48 3.32
N ASP A 216 3.32 2.02 2.45
CA ASP A 216 3.39 0.68 1.84
C ASP A 216 4.67 0.50 1.02
N ALA A 217 5.01 1.48 0.18
CA ALA A 217 6.23 1.47 -0.63
C ALA A 217 7.49 1.41 0.26
N TYR A 218 7.55 2.25 1.29
CA TYR A 218 8.65 2.29 2.25
C TYR A 218 8.84 0.94 2.98
N THR A 219 7.78 0.47 3.63
CA THR A 219 7.84 -0.74 4.47
C THR A 219 8.08 -2.00 3.65
N SER A 220 7.49 -2.08 2.46
CA SER A 220 7.71 -3.21 1.54
C SER A 220 9.14 -3.23 1.01
N THR A 221 9.73 -2.07 0.71
CA THR A 221 11.13 -2.00 0.27
C THR A 221 12.08 -2.47 1.38
N ILE A 222 11.82 -2.06 2.64
CA ILE A 222 12.59 -2.56 3.80
C ILE A 222 12.45 -4.07 3.95
N ALA A 223 11.22 -4.59 3.83
CA ALA A 223 10.96 -6.02 3.94
C ALA A 223 11.68 -6.81 2.83
N SER A 224 11.65 -6.34 1.59
CA SER A 224 12.36 -6.96 0.47
C SER A 224 13.88 -6.94 0.66
N ASN A 225 14.45 -5.83 1.13
CA ASN A 225 15.88 -5.75 1.46
C ASN A 225 16.29 -6.76 2.54
N ARG A 226 15.46 -6.92 3.59
CA ARG A 226 15.70 -7.91 4.65
C ARG A 226 15.59 -9.35 4.13
N LEU A 227 14.67 -9.60 3.20
CA LEU A 227 14.55 -10.90 2.56
C LEU A 227 15.79 -11.22 1.72
N PHE A 228 16.26 -10.26 0.93
CA PHE A 228 17.51 -10.37 0.17
C PHE A 228 18.69 -10.65 1.10
N ASP A 229 18.80 -9.91 2.20
CA ASP A 229 19.88 -10.12 3.17
C ASP A 229 19.87 -11.51 3.80
N LYS A 230 18.68 -12.02 4.15
CA LYS A 230 18.53 -13.36 4.73
C LYS A 230 18.82 -14.45 3.70
N GLU A 231 18.33 -14.30 2.47
CA GLU A 231 18.58 -15.25 1.40
C GLU A 231 20.08 -15.33 1.06
N LEU A 232 20.74 -14.19 0.92
CA LEU A 232 22.18 -14.14 0.66
C LEU A 232 23.00 -14.75 1.80
N ASP A 233 22.63 -14.46 3.05
CA ASP A 233 23.27 -15.02 4.24
C ASP A 233 23.13 -16.55 4.29
N ASP A 234 21.92 -17.08 4.06
CA ASP A 234 21.66 -18.52 4.03
C ASP A 234 22.39 -19.19 2.84
N TYR A 235 22.38 -18.58 1.64
CA TYR A 235 23.11 -19.06 0.46
C TYR A 235 24.62 -19.15 0.69
N LEU A 236 25.21 -18.13 1.31
CA LEU A 236 26.64 -18.10 1.59
C LEU A 236 27.02 -19.12 2.67
N LYS A 237 26.20 -19.34 3.70
CA LYS A 237 26.46 -20.40 4.70
C LYS A 237 26.43 -21.79 4.10
N ASP A 238 25.47 -22.05 3.21
CA ASP A 238 25.31 -23.37 2.59
C ASP A 238 26.45 -23.67 1.60
N ASN A 239 26.96 -22.67 0.88
CA ASN A 239 27.92 -22.86 -0.20
C ASN A 239 29.38 -22.46 0.14
N TRP A 240 29.63 -21.65 1.17
CA TRP A 240 30.95 -21.08 1.49
C TRP A 240 31.31 -21.20 2.99
N SER A 241 32.49 -21.75 3.32
CA SER A 241 33.05 -21.88 4.68
C SER A 241 34.06 -20.75 5.03
N PRO A 242 34.56 -20.67 6.28
CA PRO A 242 33.99 -19.92 7.41
C PRO A 242 34.06 -18.37 7.28
N ASP A 243 34.67 -17.81 6.23
CA ASP A 243 34.90 -16.37 6.06
C ASP A 243 33.80 -15.63 5.27
N TRP A 244 32.62 -16.22 5.12
CA TRP A 244 31.51 -15.64 4.34
C TRP A 244 31.11 -14.22 4.78
N ARG A 245 31.34 -13.88 6.06
CA ARG A 245 31.10 -12.53 6.62
C ARG A 245 31.94 -11.45 5.94
N PHE A 246 33.13 -11.80 5.41
CA PHE A 246 33.97 -10.88 4.64
C PHE A 246 33.36 -10.58 3.27
N LEU A 247 32.84 -11.60 2.59
CA LEU A 247 32.14 -11.46 1.29
C LEU A 247 30.88 -10.59 1.43
N TYR A 248 30.14 -10.77 2.51
CA TYR A 248 28.94 -10.00 2.82
C TYR A 248 29.23 -8.50 3.05
N LYS A 249 30.36 -8.14 3.71
CA LYS A 249 30.79 -6.74 3.86
C LYS A 249 31.20 -6.09 2.54
N LYS A 250 31.81 -6.85 1.63
CA LYS A 250 32.23 -6.33 0.31
C LYS A 250 31.03 -6.06 -0.61
N GLY A 251 29.96 -6.84 -0.49
CA GLY A 251 28.70 -6.63 -1.20
C GLY A 251 27.88 -5.41 -0.76
N ARG A 252 28.19 -4.80 0.40
CA ARG A 252 27.60 -3.51 0.84
C ARG A 252 28.22 -2.28 0.18
N MET A 253 29.24 -2.44 -0.69
CA MET A 253 29.92 -1.31 -1.32
C MET A 253 29.22 -0.71 -2.54
N TYR A 254 28.03 -1.18 -2.91
CA TYR A 254 27.22 -0.49 -3.91
C TYR A 254 25.90 -0.01 -3.28
N PRO A 255 25.70 1.32 -3.18
CA PRO A 255 24.50 1.92 -2.61
C PRO A 255 23.24 1.69 -3.47
#